data_AF-J9UP08-F1
#
_entry.id   AF-J9UP08-F1
#
_cell.length_a   1.000
_cell.length_b   1.000
_cell.length_c   1.000
_cell.angle_alpha   90.00
_cell.angle_beta   90.00
_cell.angle_gamma   90.00
#
_symmetry.space_group_name_H-M   'P 1'
#
loop_
_entity.id
_entity.type
_entity.pdbx_description
1 polymer ?
#
loop_
_entity_poly.entity_id
_entity_poly.type
_entity_poly.pdbx_seq_one_letter_code
_entity_poly.pdbx_strand_id
1 'polypeptide(L)'
;MNRDEVIICKNESDIVDAIMQDNDIIYIESSLGKKISNIKNTGKIAWGLLIGGVVVAVTAIISSKTLSKGKSVLVSSLATIPSLGVAIAYIGFPSTISLLQIMIDSYKKNDGISGAKDIVLALRNNYYIAEFDREKMTLKKVSNTEEVKEVKISEIKS
;
A
#
# COMPACT_ATOMS: atom_id res chain seq x y z
N MET A 1 -21.49 8.28 -24.28
CA MET A 1 -20.76 7.51 -23.25
C MET A 1 -19.75 8.47 -22.64
N ASN A 2 -19.84 8.71 -21.33
CA ASN A 2 -19.14 9.82 -20.66
C ASN A 2 -17.64 9.52 -20.55
N ARG A 3 -16.81 10.55 -20.73
CA ARG A 3 -15.34 10.48 -20.74
C ARG A 3 -14.82 9.96 -19.39
N ASP A 4 -13.98 8.94 -19.42
CA ASP A 4 -12.90 8.61 -18.47
C ASP A 4 -13.03 9.27 -17.08
N GLU A 5 -13.98 8.81 -16.26
CA GLU A 5 -14.04 9.26 -14.87
C GLU A 5 -12.85 8.67 -14.14
N VAL A 6 -11.80 9.47 -13.98
CA VAL A 6 -10.62 9.12 -13.22
C VAL A 6 -11.03 8.98 -11.75
N ILE A 7 -11.18 7.75 -11.27
CA ILE A 7 -11.50 7.46 -9.88
C ILE A 7 -10.27 7.76 -9.03
N ILE A 8 -10.39 8.75 -8.14
CA ILE A 8 -9.38 9.07 -7.14
C ILE A 8 -9.68 8.26 -5.88
N CYS A 9 -8.74 7.42 -5.46
CA CYS A 9 -8.76 6.72 -4.19
C CYS A 9 -8.71 7.73 -3.04
N LYS A 10 -9.76 7.74 -2.21
CA LYS A 10 -9.92 8.62 -1.05
C LYS A 10 -9.69 7.87 0.27
N ASN A 11 -9.68 6.54 0.23
CA ASN A 11 -9.46 5.70 1.40
C ASN A 11 -8.67 4.43 1.05
N GLU A 12 -8.29 3.70 2.09
CA GLU A 12 -7.49 2.48 2.01
C GLU A 12 -8.18 1.34 1.25
N SER A 13 -9.51 1.23 1.34
CA SER A 13 -10.29 0.23 0.60
C SER A 13 -10.24 0.50 -0.90
N ASP A 14 -10.30 1.76 -1.33
CA ASP A 14 -10.21 2.11 -2.76
C ASP A 14 -8.86 1.68 -3.35
N ILE A 15 -7.78 1.74 -2.56
CA ILE A 15 -6.45 1.26 -2.97
C ILE A 15 -6.46 -0.26 -3.12
N VAL A 16 -7.06 -0.98 -2.17
CA VAL A 16 -7.19 -2.43 -2.24
C VAL A 16 -7.95 -2.82 -3.51
N ASP A 17 -9.06 -2.16 -3.80
CA ASP A 17 -9.87 -2.43 -4.99
C ASP A 17 -9.08 -2.15 -6.27
N ALA A 18 -8.36 -1.03 -6.33
CA ALA A 18 -7.54 -0.68 -7.50
C ALA A 18 -6.42 -1.69 -7.76
N ILE A 19 -5.79 -2.23 -6.71
CA ILE A 19 -4.75 -3.27 -6.84
C ILE A 19 -5.39 -4.60 -7.26
N MET A 20 -6.53 -4.98 -6.68
CA MET A 20 -7.24 -6.22 -7.03
C MET A 20 -7.77 -6.20 -8.46
N GLN A 21 -8.13 -5.03 -8.99
CA GLN A 21 -8.51 -4.82 -10.39
C GLN A 21 -7.31 -4.75 -11.34
N ASP A 22 -6.08 -4.82 -10.81
CA ASP A 22 -4.83 -4.80 -11.56
C ASP A 22 -4.63 -3.53 -12.41
N ASN A 23 -5.17 -2.40 -11.93
CA ASN A 23 -5.16 -1.12 -12.64
C ASN A 23 -3.73 -0.62 -12.90
N ASP A 24 -3.39 -0.27 -14.15
CA ASP A 24 -2.05 0.23 -14.48
C ASP A 24 -1.70 1.58 -13.82
N ILE A 25 -2.71 2.39 -13.54
CA ILE A 25 -2.57 3.71 -12.92
C ILE A 25 -3.58 3.83 -11.77
N ILE A 26 -3.08 4.25 -10.61
CA ILE A 26 -3.91 4.49 -9.41
C ILE A 26 -3.71 5.95 -8.99
N TYR A 27 -4.81 6.70 -8.96
CA TYR A 27 -4.83 8.08 -8.49
C TYR A 27 -5.26 8.11 -7.04
N ILE A 28 -4.50 8.79 -6.18
CA ILE A 28 -4.67 8.78 -4.73
C ILE A 28 -4.72 10.23 -4.24
N GLU A 29 -5.68 10.57 -3.40
CA GLU A 29 -5.74 11.89 -2.76
C GLU A 29 -4.45 12.17 -1.96
N SER A 30 -3.95 13.41 -1.97
CA SER A 30 -2.67 13.78 -1.32
C SER A 30 -2.55 13.32 0.14
N SER A 31 -3.62 13.43 0.93
CA SER A 31 -3.63 13.06 2.35
C SER A 31 -3.35 11.56 2.57
N LEU A 32 -3.99 10.70 1.77
CA LEU A 32 -3.74 9.25 1.73
C LEU A 32 -2.38 8.95 1.07
N GLY A 33 -2.05 9.67 0.00
CA GLY A 33 -0.79 9.54 -0.73
C GLY A 33 0.43 9.73 0.17
N LYS A 34 0.41 10.67 1.12
CA LYS A 34 1.49 10.85 2.11
C LYS A 34 1.73 9.58 2.93
N LYS A 35 0.67 8.91 3.36
CA LYS A 35 0.75 7.67 4.16
C LYS A 35 1.30 6.52 3.32
N ILE A 36 0.82 6.39 2.09
CA ILE A 36 1.30 5.38 1.14
C ILE A 36 2.77 5.62 0.77
N SER A 37 3.17 6.87 0.57
CA SER A 37 4.55 7.25 0.32
C SER A 37 5.47 6.82 1.46
N ASN A 38 5.09 7.08 2.72
CA ASN A 38 5.85 6.62 3.88
C ASN A 38 5.96 5.09 3.95
N ILE A 39 4.88 4.36 3.66
CA ILE A 39 4.88 2.89 3.60
C ILE A 39 5.89 2.43 2.54
N LYS A 40 5.82 2.97 1.32
CA LYS A 40 6.66 2.56 0.19
C LYS A 40 8.14 2.94 0.36
N ASN A 41 8.45 4.05 1.02
CA ASN A 41 9.82 4.52 1.25
C ASN A 41 10.58 3.73 2.32
N THR A 42 10.00 2.66 2.87
CA THR A 42 10.68 1.78 3.82
C THR A 42 11.72 0.90 3.13
N GLY A 43 12.97 0.95 3.61
CA GLY A 43 14.06 0.11 3.13
C GLY A 43 13.77 -1.40 3.19
N LYS A 44 14.46 -2.20 2.36
CA LYS A 44 14.21 -3.65 2.23
C LYS A 44 14.21 -4.40 3.57
N ILE A 45 15.21 -4.14 4.42
CA ILE A 45 15.38 -4.79 5.73
C ILE A 45 14.27 -4.33 6.71
N ALA A 46 14.08 -3.02 6.86
CA ALA A 46 13.08 -2.45 7.74
C ALA A 46 11.65 -2.92 7.39
N TRP A 47 11.37 -3.10 6.09
CA TRP A 47 10.08 -3.60 5.65
C TRP A 47 9.79 -5.03 6.07
N GLY A 48 10.81 -5.91 6.09
CA GLY A 48 10.64 -7.28 6.56
C GLY A 48 10.18 -7.32 8.01
N LEU A 49 10.82 -6.52 8.87
CA LEU A 49 10.40 -6.38 10.27
C LEU A 49 9.01 -5.75 10.39
N LEU A 50 8.74 -4.70 9.62
CA LEU A 50 7.48 -3.98 9.62
C LEU A 50 6.30 -4.90 9.26
N ILE A 51 6.41 -5.66 8.17
CA ILE A 51 5.35 -6.59 7.74
C ILE A 51 5.18 -7.73 8.74
N GLY A 52 6.27 -8.23 9.34
CA GLY A 52 6.18 -9.21 10.41
C GLY A 52 5.29 -8.72 11.57
N GLY A 53 5.53 -7.51 12.06
CA GLY A 53 4.75 -6.92 13.15
C GLY A 53 3.29 -6.62 12.81
N VAL A 54 3.05 -6.11 11.59
CA VAL A 54 1.69 -5.77 11.11
C VAL A 54 0.86 -7.02 10.89
N VAL A 55 1.42 -8.09 10.32
CA VAL A 55 0.71 -9.37 10.12
C VAL A 55 0.22 -9.94 11.45
N VAL A 56 1.07 -9.94 12.48
CA VAL A 56 0.70 -10.41 13.82
C VAL A 56 -0.43 -9.55 14.40
N ALA A 57 -0.35 -8.23 14.24
CA ALA A 57 -1.38 -7.31 14.72
C ALA A 57 -2.72 -7.54 14.02
N VAL A 58 -2.73 -7.72 12.69
CA VAL A 58 -3.94 -7.99 11.90
C VAL A 58 -4.59 -9.29 12.36
N THR A 59 -3.82 -10.37 12.53
CA THR A 59 -4.33 -11.64 13.05
C THR A 59 -4.96 -11.47 14.43
N ALA A 60 -4.30 -10.77 15.36
CA ALA A 60 -4.84 -10.51 16.69
C ALA A 60 -6.18 -9.74 16.65
N ILE A 61 -6.26 -8.69 15.83
CA ILE A 61 -7.47 -7.86 15.65
C ILE A 61 -8.64 -8.68 15.09
N ILE A 62 -8.35 -9.56 14.13
CA ILE A 62 -9.36 -10.43 13.51
C ILE A 62 -9.83 -11.48 14.52
N SER A 63 -8.90 -12.15 15.22
CA SER A 63 -9.22 -13.16 16.24
C SER A 63 -10.01 -12.59 17.41
N SER A 64 -9.76 -11.33 17.80
CA SER A 64 -10.49 -10.67 18.90
C SER A 64 -11.90 -10.23 18.51
N LYS A 65 -12.34 -10.44 17.26
CA LYS A 65 -13.61 -9.94 16.69
C LYS A 65 -13.77 -8.41 16.87
N THR A 66 -12.68 -7.68 17.07
CA THR A 66 -12.70 -6.21 17.23
C THR A 66 -13.05 -5.52 15.91
N LEU A 67 -12.98 -6.25 14.79
CA LEU A 67 -13.34 -5.79 13.44
C LEU A 67 -14.72 -5.11 13.34
N SER A 68 -15.69 -5.54 14.16
CA SER A 68 -17.07 -4.99 14.14
C SER A 68 -17.23 -3.72 14.99
N LYS A 69 -16.23 -3.35 15.78
CA LYS A 69 -16.25 -2.16 16.64
C LYS A 69 -15.47 -1.06 15.92
N GLY A 70 -16.18 -0.06 15.40
CA GLY A 70 -15.68 0.93 14.42
C GLY A 70 -14.33 1.62 14.71
N LYS A 71 -13.87 2.46 13.76
CA LYS A 71 -12.48 2.99 13.68
C LYS A 71 -11.86 3.50 15.00
N SER A 72 -12.64 4.09 15.91
CA SER A 72 -12.14 4.60 17.20
C SER A 72 -11.64 3.49 18.15
N VAL A 73 -12.33 2.35 18.19
CA VAL A 73 -11.96 1.20 19.04
C VAL A 73 -10.73 0.48 18.48
N LEU A 74 -10.58 0.46 17.16
CA LEU A 74 -9.36 -0.02 16.52
C LEU A 74 -8.17 0.81 17.00
N VAL A 75 -8.21 2.13 16.85
CA VAL A 75 -7.10 3.04 17.19
C VAL A 75 -6.62 2.89 18.64
N SER A 76 -7.52 2.80 19.61
CA SER A 76 -7.16 2.60 21.02
C SER A 76 -6.56 1.22 21.28
N SER A 77 -7.04 0.20 20.56
CA SER A 77 -6.52 -1.17 20.66
C SER A 77 -5.13 -1.29 20.03
N LEU A 78 -4.82 -0.54 18.98
CA LEU A 78 -3.50 -0.57 18.33
C LEU A 78 -2.35 -0.13 19.26
N ALA A 79 -2.60 0.82 20.16
CA ALA A 79 -1.61 1.27 21.14
C ALA A 79 -1.21 0.15 22.13
N THR A 80 -2.05 -0.88 22.27
CA THR A 80 -1.80 -2.02 23.16
C THR A 80 -1.12 -3.19 22.47
N ILE A 81 -0.90 -3.13 21.15
CA ILE A 81 -0.27 -4.20 20.36
C ILE A 81 1.24 -3.93 20.29
N PRO A 82 2.09 -4.63 21.06
CA PRO A 82 3.52 -4.32 21.12
C PRO A 82 4.22 -4.51 19.77
N SER A 83 3.72 -5.42 18.92
CA SER A 83 4.29 -5.70 17.60
C SER A 83 4.20 -4.53 16.62
N LEU A 84 3.37 -3.52 16.90
CA LEU A 84 3.25 -2.31 16.06
C LEU A 84 4.27 -1.22 16.39
N GLY A 85 4.98 -1.32 17.53
CA GLY A 85 5.97 -0.30 17.92
C GLY A 85 7.04 -0.08 16.84
N VAL A 86 7.47 -1.17 16.20
CA VAL A 86 8.44 -1.13 15.09
C VAL A 86 7.85 -0.41 13.87
N ALA A 87 6.63 -0.73 13.47
CA ALA A 87 5.98 -0.07 12.33
C ALA A 87 5.80 1.44 12.58
N ILE A 88 5.35 1.82 13.78
CA ILE A 88 5.17 3.22 14.16
C ILE A 88 6.50 3.98 14.11
N ALA A 89 7.60 3.36 14.57
CA ALA A 89 8.92 3.98 14.53
C ALA A 89 9.43 4.21 13.08
N TYR A 90 9.13 3.31 12.15
CA TYR A 90 9.64 3.41 10.76
C TYR A 90 8.77 4.28 9.85
N ILE A 91 7.45 4.12 9.88
CA ILE A 91 6.54 4.77 8.91
C ILE A 91 5.61 5.80 9.55
N GLY A 92 5.68 5.95 10.88
CA GLY A 92 4.81 6.83 11.65
C GLY A 92 3.45 6.20 11.95
N PHE A 93 2.78 6.76 12.95
CA PHE A 93 1.46 6.30 13.40
C PHE A 93 0.37 6.37 12.31
N PRO A 94 0.22 7.48 11.55
CA PRO A 94 -0.82 7.57 10.52
C PRO A 94 -0.66 6.52 9.42
N SER A 95 0.57 6.28 8.96
CA SER A 95 0.86 5.31 7.91
C SER A 95 0.71 3.87 8.40
N THR A 96 1.03 3.61 9.67
CA THR A 96 0.80 2.31 10.31
C THR A 96 -0.70 1.97 10.33
N ILE A 97 -1.54 2.93 10.69
CA ILE A 97 -3.01 2.75 10.65
C ILE A 97 -3.49 2.46 9.23
N SER A 98 -3.02 3.21 8.23
CA SER A 98 -3.42 2.96 6.85
C SER A 98 -2.97 1.59 6.35
N LEU A 99 -1.75 1.17 6.68
CA LEU A 99 -1.28 -0.16 6.30
C LEU A 99 -2.12 -1.27 6.95
N LEU A 100 -2.50 -1.10 8.22
CA LEU A 100 -3.41 -2.02 8.90
C LEU A 100 -4.79 -2.06 8.23
N GLN A 101 -5.33 -0.92 7.85
CA GLN A 101 -6.62 -0.84 7.14
C GLN A 101 -6.55 -1.51 5.77
N ILE A 102 -5.49 -1.28 4.99
CA ILE A 102 -5.24 -1.98 3.72
C ILE A 102 -5.21 -3.49 3.95
N MET A 103 -4.47 -3.97 4.95
CA MET A 103 -4.39 -5.40 5.26
C MET A 103 -5.73 -5.98 5.73
N ILE A 104 -6.46 -5.27 6.59
CA ILE A 104 -7.76 -5.71 7.09
C ILE A 104 -8.80 -5.77 5.97
N ASP A 105 -8.85 -4.75 5.11
CA ASP A 105 -9.82 -4.72 4.01
C ASP A 105 -9.44 -5.75 2.94
N SER A 106 -8.14 -5.96 2.68
CA SER A 106 -7.68 -7.06 1.84
C SER A 106 -8.03 -8.43 2.43
N TYR A 107 -7.87 -8.63 3.75
CA TYR A 107 -8.23 -9.88 4.42
C TYR A 107 -9.72 -10.22 4.22
N LYS A 108 -10.60 -9.22 4.34
CA LYS A 108 -12.05 -9.40 4.14
C LYS A 108 -12.40 -9.73 2.69
N LYS A 109 -11.64 -9.20 1.73
CA LYS A 109 -11.91 -9.29 0.29
C LYS A 109 -11.19 -10.45 -0.40
N ASN A 110 -10.11 -10.98 0.17
CA ASN A 110 -9.15 -11.82 -0.56
C ASN A 110 -8.50 -12.92 0.31
N ASP A 111 -9.09 -14.13 0.34
CA ASP A 111 -8.52 -15.39 0.88
C ASP A 111 -7.72 -15.29 2.21
N GLY A 112 -8.13 -14.38 3.10
CA GLY A 112 -7.55 -14.22 4.42
C GLY A 112 -6.16 -13.57 4.44
N ILE A 113 -5.26 -14.05 5.32
CA ILE A 113 -3.99 -13.36 5.60
C ILE A 113 -2.98 -13.43 4.44
N SER A 114 -3.09 -14.45 3.59
CA SER A 114 -2.21 -14.61 2.42
C SER A 114 -2.53 -13.56 1.36
N GLY A 115 -3.79 -13.46 0.94
CA GLY A 115 -4.23 -12.44 -0.01
C GLY A 115 -4.00 -11.02 0.52
N ALA A 116 -4.14 -10.79 1.83
CA ALA A 116 -3.79 -9.52 2.45
C ALA A 116 -2.29 -9.16 2.32
N LYS A 117 -1.40 -10.14 2.48
CA LYS A 117 0.05 -9.93 2.27
C LYS A 117 0.33 -9.64 0.80
N ASP A 118 -0.30 -10.36 -0.11
CA ASP A 118 -0.08 -10.21 -1.56
C ASP A 118 -0.47 -8.82 -2.04
N ILE A 119 -1.59 -8.26 -1.58
CA ILE A 119 -1.98 -6.88 -1.90
C ILE A 119 -0.95 -5.86 -1.39
N VAL A 120 -0.46 -6.03 -0.17
CA VAL A 120 0.55 -5.12 0.39
C VAL A 120 1.90 -5.26 -0.31
N LEU A 121 2.27 -6.48 -0.72
CA LEU A 121 3.47 -6.72 -1.52
C LEU A 121 3.32 -6.14 -2.93
N ALA A 122 2.16 -6.28 -3.56
CA ALA A 122 1.86 -5.67 -4.85
C ALA A 122 1.94 -4.14 -4.76
N LEU A 123 1.28 -3.52 -3.77
CA LEU A 123 1.38 -2.08 -3.52
C LEU A 123 2.83 -1.62 -3.42
N ARG A 124 3.68 -2.39 -2.72
CA ARG A 124 5.08 -2.03 -2.54
C ARG A 124 5.90 -2.21 -3.81
N ASN A 125 5.81 -3.38 -4.43
CA ASN A 125 6.79 -3.85 -5.42
C ASN A 125 6.32 -3.64 -6.86
N ASN A 126 5.01 -3.74 -7.11
CA ASN A 126 4.46 -3.72 -8.47
C ASN A 126 4.01 -2.32 -8.88
N TYR A 127 4.02 -1.35 -7.97
CA TYR A 127 3.67 0.03 -8.25
C TYR A 127 4.80 0.96 -7.82
N TYR A 128 5.04 2.04 -8.55
CA TYR A 128 5.96 3.11 -8.14
C TYR A 128 5.23 4.45 -8.08
N ILE A 129 5.76 5.39 -7.28
CA ILE A 129 5.22 6.76 -7.19
C ILE A 129 5.68 7.49 -8.44
N ALA A 130 4.78 7.71 -9.39
CA ALA A 130 5.09 8.40 -10.63
C ALA A 130 5.06 9.92 -10.45
N GLU A 131 4.05 10.41 -9.73
CA GLU A 131 3.86 11.84 -9.47
C GLU A 131 3.32 12.04 -8.06
N PHE A 132 3.72 13.14 -7.43
CA PHE A 132 3.16 13.56 -6.15
C PHE A 132 3.11 15.09 -6.06
N ASP A 133 1.90 15.64 -6.03
CA ASP A 133 1.65 17.06 -5.89
C ASP A 133 0.77 17.37 -4.65
N ARG A 134 0.29 18.61 -4.55
CA ARG A 134 -0.50 19.09 -3.40
C ARG A 134 -1.91 18.47 -3.34
N GLU A 135 -2.46 18.05 -4.47
CA GLU A 135 -3.83 17.55 -4.59
C GLU A 135 -3.87 16.03 -4.65
N LYS A 136 -2.92 15.40 -5.34
CA LYS A 136 -2.92 13.97 -5.61
C LYS A 136 -1.53 13.35 -5.70
N MET A 137 -1.51 12.04 -5.58
CA MET A 137 -0.38 11.16 -5.85
C MET A 137 -0.82 10.16 -6.93
N THR A 138 0.05 9.88 -7.88
CA THR A 138 -0.17 8.89 -8.94
C THR A 138 0.77 7.72 -8.72
N LEU A 139 0.22 6.51 -8.58
CA LEU A 139 0.98 5.28 -8.68
C LEU A 139 0.86 4.72 -10.09
N LYS A 140 1.97 4.26 -10.65
CA LYS A 140 1.99 3.52 -11.91
C LYS A 140 2.52 2.12 -11.66
N LYS A 141 1.91 1.14 -12.33
CA LYS A 141 2.37 -0.24 -12.30
C LYS A 141 3.75 -0.33 -12.97
N VAL A 142 4.62 -1.16 -12.42
CA VAL A 142 5.91 -1.49 -13.01
C VAL A 142 5.63 -2.37 -14.22
N SER A 143 5.81 -1.82 -15.41
CA SER A 143 5.73 -2.56 -16.66
C SER A 143 7.07 -3.25 -16.94
N ASN A 144 7.04 -4.55 -17.24
CA ASN A 144 8.21 -5.32 -17.71
C ASN A 144 8.66 -4.92 -19.14
N THR A 145 8.22 -3.78 -19.67
CA THR A 145 8.34 -3.42 -21.10
C THR A 145 9.30 -2.26 -21.37
N GLU A 146 10.04 -1.80 -20.36
CA GLU A 146 11.30 -1.09 -20.62
C GLU A 146 12.40 -2.14 -20.83
N GLU A 147 12.29 -2.92 -21.92
CA GLU A 147 13.52 -3.33 -22.61
C GLU A 147 14.21 -2.01 -22.95
N VAL A 148 15.24 -1.69 -22.17
CA VAL A 148 16.28 -0.76 -22.55
C VAL A 148 16.60 -1.09 -24.00
N LYS A 149 16.20 -0.24 -24.93
CA LYS A 149 16.80 -0.26 -26.27
C LYS A 149 18.28 -0.04 -26.01
N GLU A 150 19.05 -1.12 -25.90
CA GLU A 150 20.49 -1.08 -26.06
C GLU A 150 20.71 -0.38 -27.39
N VAL A 151 21.09 0.90 -27.32
CA VAL A 151 21.65 1.58 -28.47
C VAL A 151 22.94 0.82 -28.72
N LYS A 152 22.89 -0.13 -29.67
CA LYS A 152 24.08 -0.80 -30.16
C LYS A 152 25.04 0.30 -30.60
N ILE A 153 26.17 0.40 -29.91
CA ILE A 153 27.25 1.36 -30.17
C ILE A 153 27.83 1.20 -31.60
N SER A 154 27.35 0.24 -32.39
CA SER A 154 27.70 0.04 -33.80
C SER A 154 27.24 1.14 -34.76
N GLU A 155 26.44 2.12 -34.33
CA GLU A 155 26.06 3.28 -35.17
C GLU A 155 26.92 4.54 -34.97
N ILE A 156 27.93 4.51 -34.09
CA ILE A 156 29.01 5.50 -34.16
C ILE A 156 29.95 5.08 -35.31
N LYS A 157 29.49 5.31 -36.54
CA LYS A 157 30.38 5.31 -37.70
C LYS A 157 31.31 6.52 -37.58
N SER A 158 32.59 6.18 -37.46
CA SER A 158 33.83 6.86 -37.88
C SER A 158 33.84 8.37 -38.03
#